data_AF-A0A2I0NA74-F1
#
_entry.id   AF-A0A2I0NA74-F1
#
_cell.length_a   1.000
_cell.length_b   1.000
_cell.length_c   1.000
_cell.angle_alpha   90.00
_cell.angle_beta   90.00
_cell.angle_gamma   90.00
#
_symmetry.space_group_name_H-M   'P 1'
#
loop_
_entity.id
_entity.type
_entity.pdbx_description
1 polymer ?
#
loop_
_entity_poly.entity_id
_entity_poly.type
_entity_poly.pdbx_seq_one_letter_code
_entity_poly.pdbx_strand_id
1 'polypeptide(L)'
;MLKILLFPLQILLLGLIYFYKIFISPILPKSCIYTPSCSTYGLHAIKKFGPVKGSFLTIKRVASCHPKSAGGFNPVPDNIKGDAKWII
;
A
#
# COMPACT_ATOMS: atom_id res chain seq x y z
N MET A 1 -20.99 11.84 3.67
CA MET A 1 -20.32 13.13 3.89
C MET A 1 -18.79 13.03 3.89
N LEU A 2 -18.15 12.22 4.77
CA LEU A 2 -16.68 12.15 4.90
C LEU A 2 -15.92 11.68 3.63
N LYS A 3 -16.55 10.84 2.79
CA LYS A 3 -15.95 10.35 1.53
C LYS A 3 -15.68 11.44 0.48
N ILE A 4 -16.49 12.51 0.43
CA ILE A 4 -16.36 13.58 -0.56
C ILE A 4 -15.17 14.49 -0.24
N LEU A 5 -14.96 14.79 1.06
CA LEU A 5 -13.83 15.61 1.51
C LEU A 5 -12.48 14.89 1.34
N LEU A 6 -12.48 13.56 1.47
CA LEU A 6 -11.28 12.72 1.33
C LEU A 6 -11.00 12.26 -0.11
N PHE A 7 -11.93 12.51 -1.04
CA PHE A 7 -11.77 12.16 -2.45
C PHE A 7 -10.60 12.87 -3.14
N PRO A 8 -10.41 14.21 -3.02
CA PRO A 8 -9.25 14.89 -3.62
C PRO A 8 -7.94 14.37 -3.03
N LEU A 9 -7.90 14.10 -1.72
CA LEU A 9 -6.73 13.52 -1.06
C LEU A 9 -6.40 12.13 -1.59
N GLN A 10 -7.41 11.30 -1.85
CA GLN A 10 -7.22 9.97 -2.44
C GLN A 10 -6.60 10.07 -3.83
N ILE A 11 -7.10 10.96 -4.68
CA ILE A 11 -6.54 11.17 -6.02
C ILE A 11 -5.09 11.65 -5.94
N LEU A 12 -4.80 12.61 -5.05
CA LEU A 12 -3.45 13.11 -4.83
C LEU A 12 -2.49 11.98 -4.45
N LEU A 13 -2.84 11.17 -3.45
CA LEU A 13 -2.04 10.03 -3.01
C LEU A 13 -1.82 9.00 -4.12
N LEU A 14 -2.86 8.65 -4.87
CA LEU A 14 -2.74 7.74 -6.01
C LEU A 14 -1.81 8.33 -7.07
N GLY A 15 -1.95 9.63 -7.37
CA GLY A 15 -1.10 10.37 -8.29
C GLY A 15 0.38 10.32 -7.89
N LEU A 16 0.69 10.55 -6.62
CA LEU A 16 2.05 10.41 -6.09
C LEU A 16 2.61 9.00 -6.29
N ILE A 17 1.81 7.96 -6.04
CA ILE A 17 2.27 6.58 -6.23
C ILE A 17 2.49 6.27 -7.72
N TYR A 18 1.62 6.74 -8.61
CA TYR A 18 1.81 6.58 -10.05
C TYR A 18 3.06 7.33 -10.54
N PHE A 19 3.26 8.56 -10.08
CA PHE A 19 4.46 9.35 -10.35
C PHE A 19 5.72 8.60 -9.89
N TYR A 20 5.72 8.08 -8.67
CA TYR A 20 6.83 7.24 -8.18
C TYR A 20 7.06 6.00 -9.07
N LYS A 21 6.00 5.30 -9.48
CA LYS A 21 6.14 4.10 -10.33
C LYS A 21 6.70 4.42 -11.73
N ILE A 22 6.37 5.58 -12.30
CA ILE A 22 6.78 5.95 -13.66
C ILE A 22 8.18 6.56 -13.66
N PHE A 23 8.48 7.45 -12.72
CA PHE A 23 9.72 8.24 -12.75
C PHE A 23 10.83 7.66 -11.88
N ILE A 24 10.49 7.13 -10.69
CA ILE A 24 11.49 6.72 -9.69
C ILE A 24 11.75 5.21 -9.79
N SER A 25 10.70 4.39 -9.88
CA SER A 25 10.82 2.93 -9.88
C SER A 25 11.69 2.32 -10.99
N PRO A 26 11.80 2.89 -12.21
CA PRO A 26 12.71 2.34 -13.23
C PRO A 26 14.19 2.56 -12.90
N ILE A 27 14.50 3.59 -12.12
CA ILE A 27 15.87 3.99 -11.77
C ILE A 27 16.36 3.18 -10.55
N LEU A 28 15.45 2.77 -9.67
CA LEU A 28 15.80 1.99 -8.49
C LEU A 28 15.84 0.48 -8.78
N PRO A 29 16.78 -0.27 -8.15
CA PRO A 29 16.77 -1.72 -8.23
C PRO A 29 15.49 -2.29 -7.60
N LYS A 30 15.04 -3.45 -8.10
CA LYS A 30 13.88 -4.19 -7.57
C LYS A 30 14.17 -4.68 -6.14
N SER A 31 13.97 -3.79 -5.17
CA SER A 31 14.34 -4.00 -3.77
C SER A 31 13.17 -4.53 -2.91
N CYS A 32 11.97 -4.53 -3.47
CA CYS A 32 10.78 -4.98 -2.77
C CYS A 32 10.75 -6.51 -2.71
N ILE A 33 10.88 -7.06 -1.50
CA ILE A 33 10.85 -8.50 -1.20
C ILE A 33 9.44 -9.12 -1.23
N TYR A 34 8.42 -8.27 -1.39
CA TYR A 34 7.01 -8.65 -1.33
C TYR A 34 6.34 -8.67 -2.70
N THR A 35 5.38 -9.58 -2.84
CA THR A 35 4.48 -9.68 -4.01
C THR A 35 3.02 -9.54 -3.55
N PRO A 36 2.23 -8.60 -4.08
CA PRO A 36 2.62 -7.51 -4.98
C PRO A 36 3.58 -6.52 -4.30
N SER A 37 4.28 -5.70 -5.12
CA SER A 37 5.25 -4.72 -4.63
C SER A 37 4.61 -3.67 -3.69
N CYS A 38 5.40 -3.03 -2.81
CA CYS A 38 4.90 -2.03 -1.84
C CYS A 38 4.11 -0.89 -2.51
N SER A 39 4.53 -0.41 -3.68
CA SER A 39 3.81 0.62 -4.43
C SER A 39 2.47 0.11 -4.98
N THR A 40 2.43 -1.13 -5.48
CA THR A 40 1.20 -1.77 -5.96
C THR A 40 0.25 -2.09 -4.81
N TYR A 41 0.78 -2.58 -3.69
CA TYR A 41 0.05 -2.76 -2.44
C TYR A 41 -0.57 -1.43 -1.98
N GLY A 42 0.18 -0.33 -2.01
CA GLY A 42 -0.32 0.98 -1.62
C GLY A 42 -1.46 1.48 -2.49
N LEU A 43 -1.37 1.30 -3.82
CA LEU A 43 -2.48 1.60 -4.73
C LEU A 43 -3.74 0.82 -4.36
N HIS A 44 -3.60 -0.49 -4.10
CA HIS A 44 -4.73 -1.35 -3.75
C HIS A 44 -5.31 -1.00 -2.38
N ALA A 45 -4.47 -0.74 -1.39
CA ALA A 45 -4.87 -0.39 -0.03
C ALA A 45 -5.63 0.95 0.01
N ILE A 46 -5.14 1.97 -0.70
CA ILE A 46 -5.79 3.28 -0.78
C ILE A 46 -7.11 3.20 -1.54
N LYS A 47 -7.17 2.45 -2.66
CA LYS A 47 -8.43 2.22 -3.40
C LYS A 47 -9.47 1.47 -2.56
N LYS A 48 -9.05 0.48 -1.76
CA LYS A 48 -9.95 -0.38 -0.97
C LYS A 48 -10.43 0.28 0.33
N PHE A 49 -9.52 0.92 1.06
CA PHE A 49 -9.80 1.43 2.42
C PHE A 49 -9.90 2.96 2.50
N GLY A 50 -9.64 3.67 1.41
CA GLY A 50 -9.57 5.13 1.36
C GLY A 50 -8.19 5.68 1.76
N PRO A 51 -7.98 7.00 1.68
CA PRO A 51 -6.65 7.60 1.81
C PRO A 51 -6.03 7.42 3.18
N VAL A 52 -6.79 7.57 4.27
CA VAL A 52 -6.24 7.50 5.64
C VAL A 52 -5.85 6.06 5.99
N LYS A 53 -6.82 5.16 5.94
CA LYS A 53 -6.67 3.74 6.29
C LYS A 53 -5.73 3.01 5.33
N GLY A 54 -5.83 3.29 4.04
CA GLY A 54 -4.94 2.74 3.02
C GLY A 54 -3.50 3.22 3.18
N SER A 55 -3.28 4.50 3.49
CA SER A 55 -1.93 5.01 3.76
C SER A 55 -1.33 4.37 5.00
N PHE A 56 -2.10 4.18 6.08
CA PHE A 56 -1.62 3.47 7.28
C PHE A 56 -1.13 2.05 6.96
N LEU A 57 -1.92 1.26 6.22
CA LEU A 57 -1.52 -0.09 5.79
C LEU A 57 -0.28 -0.05 4.88
N THR A 58 -0.18 0.94 3.99
CA THR A 58 0.95 1.11 3.08
C THR A 58 2.24 1.43 3.85
N ILE A 59 2.18 2.36 4.80
CA ILE A 59 3.32 2.75 5.63
C ILE A 59 3.80 1.56 6.46
N LYS A 60 2.89 0.83 7.10
CA LYS A 60 3.21 -0.40 7.83
C LYS A 60 3.93 -1.42 6.93
N ARG A 61 3.46 -1.57 5.69
CA ARG A 61 4.07 -2.47 4.70
C ARG A 61 5.49 -2.04 4.33
N VAL A 62 5.68 -0.77 4.00
CA VAL A 62 7.00 -0.21 3.64
C VAL A 62 7.98 -0.33 4.79
N ALA A 63 7.56 -0.05 6.03
CA ALA A 63 8.40 -0.21 7.22
C ALA A 63 8.85 -1.67 7.42
N SER A 64 8.01 -2.64 7.08
CA SER A 64 8.35 -4.07 7.12
C SER A 64 9.18 -4.58 5.93
N CYS A 65 9.42 -3.73 4.93
CA CYS A 65 10.09 -4.10 3.68
C CYS A 65 11.60 -3.84 3.79
N HIS A 66 12.33 -4.85 4.25
CA HIS A 66 13.79 -4.82 4.33
C HIS A 66 14.36 -6.24 4.12
N PRO A 67 15.62 -6.42 3.67
CA PRO A 67 16.18 -7.73 3.30
C PRO A 67 16.12 -8.81 4.40
N LYS A 68 16.04 -8.41 5.68
CA LYS A 68 15.92 -9.32 6.83
C LYS A 68 14.50 -9.88 7.07
N SER A 69 13.50 -9.41 6.33
CA SER A 69 12.14 -9.94 6.43
C SER A 69 11.96 -11.13 5.50
N ALA A 70 11.07 -12.07 5.87
CA ALA A 70 10.79 -13.28 5.08
C ALA A 70 10.33 -12.97 3.64
N GLY A 71 9.69 -11.82 3.41
CA GLY A 71 9.19 -11.44 2.08
C GLY A 71 8.00 -12.31 1.64
N GLY A 72 7.81 -12.43 0.34
CA GLY A 72 6.83 -13.34 -0.26
C GLY A 72 5.46 -12.72 -0.58
N PHE A 73 4.49 -13.59 -0.85
CA PHE A 73 3.14 -13.19 -1.25
C PHE A 73 2.36 -12.65 -0.04
N ASN A 74 2.02 -11.37 -0.08
CA ASN A 74 1.22 -10.73 0.97
C ASN A 74 0.36 -9.62 0.33
N PRO A 75 -0.87 -9.98 -0.08
CA PRO A 75 -1.83 -9.09 -0.73
C PRO A 75 -2.52 -8.17 0.28
N VAL A 76 -3.27 -7.19 -0.22
CA VAL A 76 -4.06 -6.31 0.65
C VAL A 76 -5.20 -7.11 1.28
N PRO A 77 -5.36 -7.09 2.62
CA PRO A 77 -6.38 -7.88 3.31
C PRO A 77 -7.79 -7.43 2.95
N ASP A 78 -8.79 -8.25 3.27
CA ASP A 78 -10.20 -7.91 3.05
C ASP A 78 -10.76 -6.93 4.07
N ASN A 79 -10.14 -6.86 5.23
CA ASN A 79 -10.51 -5.95 6.29
C ASN A 79 -9.26 -5.27 6.87
N ILE A 80 -9.44 -4.12 7.54
CA ILE A 80 -8.29 -3.38 8.11
C ILE A 80 -7.63 -4.05 9.32
N LYS A 81 -8.32 -4.99 9.98
CA LYS A 81 -7.76 -5.79 11.07
C LYS A 81 -6.81 -6.88 10.55
N GLY A 82 -6.73 -7.07 9.23
CA GLY A 82 -5.97 -8.14 8.59
C GLY A 82 -6.74 -9.47 8.57
N ASP A 83 -6.13 -10.47 7.94
CA ASP A 83 -6.72 -11.80 7.77
C ASP A 83 -6.80 -12.58 9.10
N ALA A 84 -6.10 -12.09 10.13
CA ALA A 84 -6.04 -12.66 11.47
C ALA A 84 -7.34 -12.54 12.30
N LYS A 85 -8.41 -11.93 11.75
CA LYS A 85 -9.68 -11.82 12.49
C LYS A 85 -10.38 -13.18 12.68
N TRP A 86 -10.08 -14.20 11.88
CA TRP A 86 -10.70 -15.53 12.01
C TRP A 86 -10.01 -16.45 13.03
N ILE A 87 -8.99 -15.96 13.74
CA ILE A 87 -8.20 -16.74 14.72
C ILE A 87 -8.57 -16.34 16.16
N ILE A 88 -9.61 -15.52 16.37
CA ILE A 88 -10.14 -15.16 17.70
C ILE A 88 -11.63 -15.49 17.75
#